data_AF-A0A8T0SEU7-F1
#
_entry.id   AF-A0A8T0SEU7-F1
#
_cell.length_a   1.000
_cell.length_b   1.000
_cell.length_c   1.000
_cell.angle_alpha   90.00
_cell.angle_beta   90.00
_cell.angle_gamma   90.00
#
_symmetry.space_group_name_H-M   'P 1'
#
loop_
_entity.id
_entity.type
_entity.pdbx_description
1 polymer ?
#
loop_
_entity_poly.entity_id
_entity_poly.type
_entity_poly.pdbx_seq_one_letter_code
_entity_poly.pdbx_strand_id
1 'polypeptide(L)'
;MEDPPPPPPPPPEPEPAAASPRRDAEPSPPLQPPPRRRLLRLRCAVQHYEWGRRGDASLVARLAARDPDPSRPYAELWMGTHPSGPSTLLDGGELLGDWLARNPDALGPAVAARWGGDLPFLFKVLSVAKALSIQAHPDKKLAEVLHALRPSTYKDDNHKPEMAIAITEFRALCGFATIEELKDILRTVPEVEGLVGHEDAGKLMTMKEYDGGSEVKSTLQSAFAKLMTASKDMVSEAISKLISRLNIESKEMLPVDCCSNTLRSGSVIVSNEFRVTDFPSANENALVFSLLNLSSTR
;
A
#
# COMPACT_ATOMS: atom_id res chain seq x y z
N MET A 1 -58.73 86.95 9.66
CA MET A 1 -57.35 87.15 9.22
C MET A 1 -56.61 87.76 10.38
N GLU A 2 -55.93 86.92 11.15
CA GLU A 2 -54.88 87.32 12.10
C GLU A 2 -53.75 86.31 11.89
N ASP A 3 -52.55 86.82 11.63
CA ASP A 3 -51.36 86.04 11.33
C ASP A 3 -50.91 85.24 12.57
N PRO A 4 -50.43 84.00 12.40
CA PRO A 4 -49.91 83.21 13.50
C PRO A 4 -48.58 83.79 14.03
N PRO A 5 -48.35 83.71 15.35
CA PRO A 5 -47.17 84.27 16.01
C PRO A 5 -45.86 83.58 15.62
N PRO A 6 -44.72 84.28 15.74
CA PRO A 6 -43.41 83.79 15.30
C PRO A 6 -42.92 82.57 16.11
N PRO A 7 -42.07 81.73 15.49
CA PRO A 7 -41.60 80.49 16.10
C PRO A 7 -40.67 80.74 17.31
N PRO A 8 -40.66 79.82 18.29
CA PRO A 8 -39.82 79.90 19.47
C PRO A 8 -38.33 79.72 19.13
N PRO A 9 -37.43 80.27 19.98
CA PRO A 9 -35.98 80.22 19.75
C PRO A 9 -35.42 78.78 19.83
N PRO A 10 -34.29 78.51 19.16
CA PRO A 10 -33.68 77.18 19.13
C PRO A 10 -33.17 76.74 20.52
N PRO A 11 -33.13 75.42 20.77
CA PRO A 11 -32.66 74.87 22.04
C PRO A 11 -31.15 75.12 22.25
N PRO A 12 -30.69 75.14 23.51
CA PRO A 12 -29.28 75.37 23.84
C PRO A 12 -28.38 74.25 23.32
N GLU A 13 -27.17 74.61 22.92
CA GLU A 13 -26.13 73.68 22.47
C GLU A 13 -25.75 72.68 23.58
N PRO A 14 -25.47 71.40 23.25
CA PRO A 14 -25.06 70.41 24.24
C PRO A 14 -23.65 70.69 24.76
N GLU A 15 -23.47 70.58 26.08
CA GLU A 15 -22.17 70.70 26.75
C GLU A 15 -21.12 69.72 26.20
N PRO A 16 -19.83 70.09 26.19
CA PRO A 16 -18.76 69.22 25.72
C PRO A 16 -18.65 67.97 26.61
N ALA A 17 -18.78 66.79 25.99
CA ALA A 17 -18.65 65.52 26.65
C ALA A 17 -17.29 65.40 27.37
N ALA A 18 -17.34 65.04 28.66
CA ALA A 18 -16.16 64.78 29.47
C ALA A 18 -15.29 63.67 28.83
N ALA A 19 -14.00 63.96 28.67
CA ALA A 19 -13.02 63.01 28.18
C ALA A 19 -12.97 61.78 29.10
N SER A 20 -13.31 60.61 28.55
CA SER A 20 -13.17 59.34 29.24
C SER A 20 -11.69 59.06 29.54
N PRO A 21 -11.35 58.51 30.73
CA PRO A 21 -9.96 58.15 31.04
C PRO A 21 -9.49 57.08 30.05
N ARG A 22 -8.31 57.28 29.46
CA ARG A 22 -7.64 56.29 28.62
C ARG A 22 -7.45 55.03 29.48
N ARG A 23 -8.07 53.93 29.08
CA ARG A 23 -7.74 52.61 29.64
C ARG A 23 -6.32 52.31 29.21
N ASP A 24 -5.41 52.25 30.17
CA ASP A 24 -4.09 51.66 29.94
C ASP A 24 -4.32 50.25 29.37
N ALA A 25 -3.80 50.03 28.16
CA ALA A 25 -3.91 48.75 27.50
C ALA A 25 -3.20 47.71 28.37
N GLU A 26 -3.92 46.70 28.84
CA GLU A 26 -3.30 45.55 29.48
C GLU A 26 -2.23 44.98 28.54
N PRO A 27 -1.04 44.64 29.04
CA PRO A 27 0.00 44.04 28.23
C PRO A 27 -0.59 42.76 27.62
N SER A 28 -0.52 42.66 26.30
CA SER A 28 -0.95 41.47 25.57
C SER A 28 -0.32 40.24 26.23
N PRO A 29 -1.08 39.15 26.45
CA PRO A 29 -0.52 37.95 27.04
C PRO A 29 0.71 37.52 26.25
N PRO A 30 1.77 37.01 26.90
CA PRO A 30 2.97 36.61 26.20
C PRO A 30 2.58 35.66 25.07
N LEU A 31 3.00 36.01 23.84
CA LEU A 31 2.89 35.14 22.68
C LEU A 31 3.36 33.76 23.09
N GLN A 32 2.43 32.79 23.09
CA GLN A 32 2.78 31.41 23.40
C GLN A 32 3.93 31.01 22.47
N PRO A 33 5.03 30.42 22.99
CA PRO A 33 6.10 29.98 22.13
C PRO A 33 5.49 29.06 21.06
N PRO A 34 5.94 29.15 19.79
CA PRO A 34 5.43 28.29 18.74
C PRO A 34 5.47 26.85 19.23
N PRO A 35 4.42 26.05 18.99
CA PRO A 35 4.34 24.70 19.54
C PRO A 35 5.64 23.99 19.19
N ARG A 36 6.42 23.62 20.22
CA ARG A 36 7.66 22.88 20.01
C ARG A 36 7.27 21.66 19.20
N ARG A 37 7.66 21.59 17.93
CA ARG A 37 7.50 20.40 17.10
C ARG A 37 8.31 19.30 17.76
N ARG A 38 7.67 18.59 18.69
CA ARG A 38 8.24 17.44 19.35
C ARG A 38 8.18 16.33 18.33
N LEU A 39 9.35 15.89 17.85
CA LEU A 39 9.45 14.61 17.16
C LEU A 39 8.90 13.55 18.13
N LEU A 40 7.78 12.92 17.75
CA LEU A 40 7.13 11.90 18.56
C LEU A 40 7.63 10.53 18.12
N ARG A 41 8.25 9.80 19.05
CA ARG A 41 8.66 8.42 18.78
C ARG A 41 7.46 7.51 18.96
N LEU A 42 7.23 6.63 17.98
CA LEU A 42 6.16 5.64 18.03
C LEU A 42 6.68 4.28 18.49
N ARG A 43 5.83 3.56 19.21
CA ARG A 43 5.87 2.10 19.33
C ARG A 43 4.80 1.53 18.40
N CYS A 44 5.25 0.73 17.45
CA CYS A 44 4.45 0.28 16.31
C CYS A 44 4.02 -1.17 16.49
N ALA A 45 2.89 -1.55 15.90
CA ALA A 45 2.35 -2.90 16.05
C ALA A 45 3.12 -3.90 15.16
N VAL A 46 3.42 -5.09 15.68
CA VAL A 46 4.06 -6.17 14.92
C VAL A 46 3.05 -7.26 14.63
N GLN A 47 2.94 -7.66 13.37
CA GLN A 47 2.16 -8.81 12.95
C GLN A 47 3.05 -10.02 12.76
N HIS A 48 2.66 -11.14 13.38
CA HIS A 48 3.44 -12.38 13.46
C HIS A 48 2.88 -13.46 12.53
N TYR A 49 2.66 -13.12 11.26
CA TYR A 49 2.13 -14.07 10.29
C TYR A 49 3.16 -15.13 9.89
N GLU A 50 2.72 -16.37 9.69
CA GLU A 50 3.58 -17.54 9.40
C GLU A 50 4.43 -17.46 8.13
N TRP A 51 4.11 -16.52 7.23
CA TRP A 51 4.92 -16.26 6.04
C TRP A 51 6.13 -15.37 6.33
N GLY A 52 6.21 -14.74 7.50
CA GLY A 52 7.29 -13.83 7.88
C GLY A 52 8.61 -14.54 8.22
N ARG A 53 9.74 -13.83 8.10
CA ARG A 53 11.04 -14.33 8.59
C ARG A 53 11.01 -14.45 10.12
N ARG A 54 11.76 -15.40 10.68
CA ARG A 54 11.79 -15.68 12.12
C ARG A 54 12.97 -15.01 12.80
N GLY A 55 12.79 -14.61 14.06
CA GLY A 55 13.85 -14.03 14.91
C GLY A 55 14.60 -12.87 14.26
N ASP A 56 15.89 -12.76 14.57
CA ASP A 56 16.79 -11.71 14.07
C ASP A 56 16.97 -11.68 12.55
N ALA A 57 16.64 -12.79 11.86
CA ALA A 57 16.64 -12.80 10.40
C ALA A 57 15.55 -11.88 9.82
N SER A 58 14.55 -11.48 10.61
CA SER A 58 13.54 -10.52 10.19
C SER A 58 13.98 -9.07 10.41
N LEU A 59 13.90 -8.25 9.37
CA LEU A 59 14.07 -6.80 9.54
C LEU A 59 13.00 -6.21 10.49
N VAL A 60 11.78 -6.73 10.43
CA VAL A 60 10.70 -6.32 11.34
C VAL A 60 11.08 -6.60 12.79
N ALA A 61 11.67 -7.76 13.09
CA ALA A 61 12.15 -8.09 14.43
C ALA A 61 13.21 -7.10 14.91
N ARG A 62 14.25 -6.87 14.09
CA ARG A 62 15.36 -5.94 14.41
C ARG A 62 14.90 -4.50 14.62
N LEU A 63 13.85 -4.06 13.91
CA LEU A 63 13.28 -2.71 14.06
C LEU A 63 12.39 -2.58 15.30
N ALA A 64 11.65 -3.64 15.65
CA ALA A 64 10.58 -3.56 16.65
C ALA A 64 11.00 -4.03 18.04
N ALA A 65 11.95 -4.95 18.13
CA ALA A 65 12.32 -5.62 19.37
C ALA A 65 13.82 -5.53 19.64
N ARG A 66 14.19 -5.42 20.92
CA ARG A 66 15.59 -5.48 21.37
C ARG A 66 16.11 -6.91 21.46
N ASP A 67 15.22 -7.85 21.78
CA ASP A 67 15.52 -9.27 21.97
C ASP A 67 14.35 -10.10 21.41
N PRO A 68 14.32 -10.34 20.08
CA PRO A 68 13.24 -11.06 19.44
C PRO A 68 13.34 -12.58 19.68
N ASP A 69 12.20 -13.24 19.84
CA ASP A 69 12.13 -14.69 19.94
C ASP A 69 12.66 -15.33 18.64
N PRO A 70 13.75 -16.13 18.69
CA PRO A 70 14.36 -16.73 17.50
C PRO A 70 13.41 -17.61 16.70
N SER A 71 12.42 -18.20 17.36
CA SER A 71 11.46 -19.11 16.75
C SER A 71 10.23 -18.40 16.19
N ARG A 72 9.94 -17.16 16.60
CA ARG A 72 8.69 -16.48 16.23
C ARG A 72 8.81 -15.79 14.86
N PRO A 73 7.79 -15.85 13.99
CA PRO A 73 7.80 -15.07 12.75
C PRO A 73 7.49 -13.60 13.03
N TYR A 74 8.16 -12.70 12.33
CA TYR A 74 7.97 -11.24 12.38
C TYR A 74 7.73 -10.77 10.94
N ALA A 75 6.46 -10.61 10.58
CA ALA A 75 6.01 -10.48 9.20
C ALA A 75 5.83 -9.02 8.77
N GLU A 76 5.08 -8.24 9.57
CA GLU A 76 4.80 -6.83 9.27
C GLU A 76 5.02 -5.94 10.50
N LEU A 77 5.59 -4.75 10.30
CA LEU A 77 5.60 -3.64 11.27
C LEU A 77 4.62 -2.57 10.80
N TRP A 78 3.59 -2.25 11.57
CA TRP A 78 2.54 -1.31 11.20
C TRP A 78 2.71 0.03 11.90
N MET A 79 2.83 1.09 11.11
CA MET A 79 3.03 2.47 11.53
C MET A 79 1.86 3.33 11.06
N GLY A 80 0.99 3.71 11.99
CA GLY A 80 -0.21 4.50 11.71
C GLY A 80 -1.32 4.26 12.73
N THR A 81 -2.55 4.58 12.32
CA THR A 81 -3.75 4.60 13.16
C THR A 81 -4.69 3.41 12.92
N HIS A 82 -4.26 2.41 12.14
CA HIS A 82 -5.12 1.27 11.78
C HIS A 82 -5.63 0.52 13.04
N PRO A 83 -6.96 0.30 13.19
CA PRO A 83 -7.55 -0.31 14.40
C PRO A 83 -7.00 -1.70 14.77
N SER A 84 -6.71 -2.56 13.80
CA SER A 84 -6.12 -3.89 14.03
C SER A 84 -4.63 -3.91 14.39
N GLY A 85 -3.95 -2.76 14.36
CA GLY A 85 -2.54 -2.64 14.70
C GLY A 85 -2.15 -1.18 14.95
N PRO A 86 -2.75 -0.54 15.96
CA PRO A 86 -2.56 0.88 16.18
C PRO A 86 -1.16 1.15 16.74
N SER A 87 -0.53 2.24 16.30
CA SER A 87 0.70 2.73 16.91
C SER A 87 0.40 3.51 18.19
N THR A 88 1.32 3.45 19.16
CA THR A 88 1.28 4.26 20.38
C THR A 88 2.47 5.20 20.45
N LEU A 89 2.33 6.31 21.16
CA LEU A 89 3.45 7.16 21.53
C LEU A 89 4.34 6.40 22.52
N LEU A 90 5.65 6.37 22.27
CA LEU A 90 6.60 5.71 23.17
C LEU A 90 6.58 6.35 24.55
N ASP A 91 6.46 7.68 24.58
CA ASP A 91 6.33 8.47 25.79
C ASP A 91 4.84 8.52 26.17
N GLY A 92 4.47 7.81 27.25
CA GLY A 92 3.11 7.82 27.80
C GLY A 92 2.17 6.74 27.26
N GLY A 93 2.49 6.07 26.15
CA GLY A 93 1.73 4.91 25.66
C GLY A 93 0.37 5.22 25.04
N GLU A 94 0.04 6.49 24.84
CA GLU A 94 -1.20 6.92 24.20
C GLU A 94 -1.30 6.42 22.75
N LEU A 95 -2.49 6.06 22.27
CA LEU A 95 -2.73 5.74 20.87
C LEU A 95 -2.48 6.96 19.98
N LEU A 96 -1.82 6.74 18.84
CA LEU A 96 -1.56 7.80 17.87
C LEU A 96 -2.85 8.45 17.36
N GLY A 97 -3.91 7.65 17.17
CA GLY A 97 -5.21 8.16 16.73
C GLY A 97 -5.83 9.15 17.73
N ASP A 98 -5.80 8.80 19.02
CA ASP A 98 -6.31 9.67 20.10
C ASP A 98 -5.49 10.96 20.19
N TRP A 99 -4.16 10.84 20.07
CA TRP A 99 -3.29 12.00 20.07
C TRP A 99 -3.58 12.92 18.89
N LEU A 100 -3.79 12.38 17.68
CA LEU A 100 -4.14 13.17 16.49
C LEU A 100 -5.50 13.85 16.62
N ALA A 101 -6.49 13.17 17.22
CA ALA A 101 -7.80 13.76 17.49
C ALA A 101 -7.72 14.99 18.42
N ARG A 102 -6.81 14.96 19.41
CA ARG A 102 -6.56 16.11 20.32
C ARG A 102 -5.62 17.16 19.72
N ASN A 103 -4.92 16.84 18.63
CA ASN A 103 -3.93 17.71 17.99
C ASN A 103 -4.16 17.75 16.46
N PRO A 104 -5.34 18.20 15.99
CA PRO A 104 -5.72 18.11 14.57
C PRO A 104 -4.76 18.89 13.64
N ASP A 105 -4.11 19.93 14.14
CA ASP A 105 -3.11 20.71 13.41
C ASP A 105 -1.89 19.89 12.98
N ALA A 106 -1.64 18.73 13.60
CA ALA A 106 -0.52 17.86 13.28
C ALA A 106 -0.61 17.23 11.87
N LEU A 107 -1.82 17.06 11.34
CA LEU A 107 -2.05 16.56 9.97
C LEU A 107 -1.99 17.67 8.92
N GLY A 108 -2.16 18.92 9.36
CA GLY A 108 -2.38 20.06 8.48
C GLY A 108 -3.82 20.13 7.95
N PRO A 109 -4.29 21.34 7.61
CA PRO A 109 -5.70 21.59 7.32
C PRO A 109 -6.22 20.83 6.09
N ALA A 110 -5.39 20.67 5.06
CA ALA A 110 -5.77 19.97 3.83
C ALA A 110 -6.05 18.47 4.07
N VAL A 111 -5.24 17.83 4.91
CA VAL A 111 -5.42 16.40 5.23
C VAL A 111 -6.62 16.23 6.16
N ALA A 112 -6.70 17.05 7.21
CA ALA A 112 -7.81 16.98 8.16
C ALA A 112 -9.17 17.15 7.47
N ALA A 113 -9.29 18.11 6.55
CA ALA A 113 -10.53 18.37 5.81
C ALA A 113 -10.94 17.21 4.88
N ARG A 114 -9.96 16.54 4.25
CA ARG A 114 -10.24 15.51 3.24
C ARG A 114 -10.42 14.10 3.83
N TRP A 115 -9.74 13.79 4.93
CA TRP A 115 -9.74 12.45 5.54
C TRP A 115 -10.23 12.43 6.99
N GLY A 116 -11.01 13.45 7.39
CA GLY A 116 -11.73 13.45 8.66
C GLY A 116 -10.84 13.49 9.92
N GLY A 117 -9.61 13.99 9.79
CA GLY A 117 -8.66 14.07 10.90
C GLY A 117 -7.90 12.78 11.21
N ASP A 118 -7.84 11.83 10.25
CA ASP A 118 -7.04 10.62 10.36
C ASP A 118 -5.92 10.57 9.31
N LEU A 119 -4.96 9.67 9.50
CA LEU A 119 -3.89 9.41 8.53
C LEU A 119 -4.47 8.73 7.27
N PRO A 120 -4.26 9.29 6.07
CA PRO A 120 -4.76 8.71 4.82
C PRO A 120 -3.89 7.54 4.33
N PHE A 121 -3.02 7.01 5.18
CA PHE A 121 -2.10 5.93 4.86
C PHE A 121 -1.80 5.07 6.08
N LEU A 122 -1.64 3.76 5.89
CA LEU A 122 -0.85 2.91 6.78
C LEU A 122 0.51 2.65 6.15
N PHE A 123 1.56 2.87 6.93
CA PHE A 123 2.93 2.59 6.52
C PHE A 123 3.38 1.25 7.13
N LYS A 124 4.11 0.44 6.36
CA LYS A 124 4.57 -0.87 6.80
C LYS A 124 6.01 -1.18 6.41
N VAL A 125 6.65 -1.98 7.25
CA VAL A 125 7.81 -2.80 6.84
C VAL A 125 7.38 -4.26 6.81
N LEU A 126 7.66 -4.95 5.72
CA LEU A 126 7.40 -6.37 5.53
C LEU A 126 8.74 -7.11 5.51
N SER A 127 8.78 -8.27 6.17
CA SER A 127 9.93 -9.18 6.14
C SER A 127 9.47 -10.57 5.73
N VAL A 128 9.62 -10.88 4.45
CA VAL A 128 8.93 -11.99 3.76
C VAL A 128 9.83 -13.23 3.70
N ALA A 129 9.35 -14.37 4.18
CA ALA A 129 10.03 -15.68 4.07
C ALA A 129 9.34 -16.63 3.08
N LYS A 130 8.03 -16.50 2.89
CA LYS A 130 7.21 -17.30 1.97
C LYS A 130 6.46 -16.38 1.01
N ALA A 131 6.25 -16.85 -0.22
CA ALA A 131 5.45 -16.12 -1.20
C ALA A 131 4.05 -15.81 -0.64
N LEU A 132 3.59 -14.58 -0.86
CA LEU A 132 2.25 -14.14 -0.49
C LEU A 132 1.25 -14.54 -1.58
N SER A 133 -0.04 -14.43 -1.27
CA SER A 133 -1.08 -14.67 -2.27
C SER A 133 -0.98 -13.68 -3.43
N ILE A 134 -1.35 -14.13 -4.63
CA ILE A 134 -1.61 -13.25 -5.77
C ILE A 134 -2.85 -12.42 -5.44
N GLN A 135 -2.77 -11.11 -5.60
CA GLN A 135 -3.79 -10.16 -5.17
C GLN A 135 -4.06 -9.12 -6.24
N ALA A 136 -5.30 -8.64 -6.27
CA ALA A 136 -5.71 -7.45 -7.00
C ALA A 136 -6.68 -6.67 -6.11
N HIS A 137 -6.58 -5.34 -6.14
CA HIS A 137 -7.47 -4.46 -5.39
C HIS A 137 -8.52 -3.84 -6.31
N PRO A 138 -9.79 -3.79 -5.89
CA PRO A 138 -10.81 -3.10 -6.68
C PRO A 138 -10.51 -1.61 -6.75
N ASP A 139 -10.98 -0.97 -7.83
CA ASP A 139 -11.10 0.49 -7.86
C ASP A 139 -12.19 0.96 -6.88
N LYS A 140 -12.31 2.28 -6.68
CA LYS A 140 -13.21 2.84 -5.67
C LYS A 140 -14.67 2.45 -5.91
N LYS A 141 -15.12 2.51 -7.17
CA LYS A 141 -16.49 2.20 -7.55
C LYS A 141 -16.81 0.72 -7.32
N LEU A 142 -15.88 -0.17 -7.65
CA LEU A 142 -16.05 -1.60 -7.43
C LEU A 142 -15.97 -1.95 -5.94
N ALA A 143 -15.11 -1.29 -5.17
CA ALA A 143 -14.98 -1.49 -3.73
C ALA A 143 -16.29 -1.17 -2.99
N GLU A 144 -16.95 -0.06 -3.33
CA GLU A 144 -18.28 0.33 -2.80
C GLU A 144 -19.32 -0.76 -3.02
N VAL A 145 -19.40 -1.28 -4.25
CA VAL A 145 -20.35 -2.35 -4.61
C VAL A 145 -20.02 -3.65 -3.87
N LEU A 146 -18.76 -4.03 -3.82
CA LEU A 146 -18.32 -5.27 -3.18
C LEU A 146 -18.49 -5.25 -1.66
N HIS A 147 -18.22 -4.10 -1.02
CA HIS A 147 -18.47 -3.89 0.41
C HIS A 147 -19.95 -4.01 0.75
N ALA A 148 -20.82 -3.34 -0.02
CA ALA A 148 -22.26 -3.42 0.19
C ALA A 148 -22.82 -4.84 0.00
N LEU A 149 -22.32 -5.59 -0.99
CA LEU A 149 -22.79 -6.95 -1.27
C LEU A 149 -22.18 -8.03 -0.34
N ARG A 150 -20.94 -7.86 0.09
CA ARG A 150 -20.16 -8.86 0.84
C ARG A 150 -19.29 -8.23 1.93
N PRO A 151 -19.88 -7.56 2.94
CA PRO A 151 -19.14 -6.79 3.95
C PRO A 151 -18.25 -7.65 4.86
N SER A 152 -18.53 -8.95 4.97
CA SER A 152 -17.66 -9.89 5.69
C SER A 152 -16.33 -10.13 4.98
N THR A 153 -16.30 -10.02 3.65
CA THR A 153 -15.13 -10.25 2.79
C THR A 153 -14.40 -8.95 2.48
N TYR A 154 -15.14 -7.92 2.03
CA TYR A 154 -14.60 -6.59 1.73
C TYR A 154 -14.91 -5.70 2.93
N LYS A 155 -13.89 -5.38 3.72
CA LYS A 155 -14.05 -4.77 5.05
C LYS A 155 -14.41 -3.29 5.01
N ASP A 156 -14.12 -2.63 3.90
CA ASP A 156 -14.39 -1.21 3.65
C ASP A 156 -14.73 -1.00 2.18
N ASP A 157 -15.24 0.19 1.88
CA ASP A 157 -15.68 0.62 0.55
C ASP A 157 -14.56 1.27 -0.27
N ASN A 158 -13.30 1.15 0.15
CA ASN A 158 -12.22 1.98 -0.39
C ASN A 158 -11.36 1.24 -1.42
N HIS A 159 -10.79 2.02 -2.34
CA HIS A 159 -9.71 1.51 -3.17
C HIS A 159 -8.43 1.36 -2.34
N LYS A 160 -7.51 0.52 -2.82
CA LYS A 160 -6.26 0.25 -2.11
C LYS A 160 -5.08 0.41 -3.06
N PRO A 161 -4.70 1.68 -3.38
CA PRO A 161 -3.47 1.95 -4.10
C PRO A 161 -2.28 1.66 -3.20
N GLU A 162 -1.28 0.98 -3.73
CA GLU A 162 -0.19 0.40 -2.97
C GLU A 162 1.16 0.75 -3.61
N MET A 163 2.17 1.05 -2.79
CA MET A 163 3.54 1.29 -3.25
C MET A 163 4.54 0.45 -2.46
N ALA A 164 5.44 -0.19 -3.18
CA ALA A 164 6.46 -1.07 -2.65
C ALA A 164 7.85 -0.48 -2.91
N ILE A 165 8.67 -0.36 -1.87
CA ILE A 165 10.09 0.03 -1.98
C ILE A 165 10.93 -1.09 -1.40
N ALA A 166 11.78 -1.68 -2.23
CA ALA A 166 12.70 -2.72 -1.80
C ALA A 166 13.80 -2.12 -0.91
N ILE A 167 13.94 -2.62 0.32
CA ILE A 167 15.06 -2.28 1.21
C ILE A 167 16.26 -3.19 0.90
N THR A 168 15.97 -4.40 0.44
CA THR A 168 16.92 -5.47 0.16
C THR A 168 16.50 -6.17 -1.14
N GLU A 169 17.17 -7.27 -1.53
CA GLU A 169 16.73 -8.01 -2.72
C GLU A 169 15.25 -8.41 -2.56
N PHE A 170 14.46 -8.09 -3.57
CA PHE A 170 13.03 -8.32 -3.54
C PHE A 170 12.56 -8.86 -4.87
N ARG A 171 11.56 -9.76 -4.80
CA ARG A 171 10.94 -10.42 -5.95
C ARG A 171 9.44 -10.24 -5.84
N ALA A 172 8.82 -9.84 -6.94
CA ALA A 172 7.39 -9.61 -7.03
C ALA A 172 6.84 -10.04 -8.38
N LEU A 173 5.56 -10.41 -8.37
CA LEU A 173 4.73 -10.49 -9.57
C LEU A 173 3.93 -9.19 -9.65
N CYS A 174 4.06 -8.46 -10.75
CA CYS A 174 3.33 -7.20 -10.97
C CYS A 174 2.84 -7.10 -12.42
N GLY A 175 1.51 -7.08 -12.57
CA GLY A 175 0.87 -7.02 -13.88
C GLY A 175 0.96 -8.34 -14.66
N PHE A 176 0.39 -8.32 -15.87
CA PHE A 176 0.54 -9.40 -16.82
C PHE A 176 1.87 -9.27 -17.57
N ALA A 177 2.42 -10.40 -18.01
CA ALA A 177 3.51 -10.43 -18.97
C ALA A 177 3.08 -9.81 -20.31
N THR A 178 4.04 -9.33 -21.08
CA THR A 178 3.81 -8.91 -22.48
C THR A 178 3.29 -10.08 -23.32
N ILE A 179 2.67 -9.79 -24.45
CA ILE A 179 2.15 -10.83 -25.34
C ILE A 179 3.30 -11.70 -25.88
N GLU A 180 4.47 -11.10 -26.10
CA GLU A 180 5.68 -11.73 -26.60
C GLU A 180 6.26 -12.70 -25.57
N GLU A 181 6.39 -12.27 -24.31
CA GLU A 181 6.75 -13.16 -23.20
C GLU A 181 5.71 -14.28 -23.03
N LEU A 182 4.42 -13.98 -23.18
CA LEU A 182 3.36 -14.97 -23.07
C LEU A 182 3.43 -16.01 -24.19
N LYS A 183 3.78 -15.61 -25.42
CA LYS A 183 4.06 -16.53 -26.52
C LYS A 183 5.23 -17.44 -26.20
N ASP A 184 6.30 -16.90 -25.62
CA ASP A 184 7.47 -17.69 -25.25
C ASP A 184 7.12 -18.69 -24.14
N ILE A 185 6.29 -18.30 -23.17
CA ILE A 185 5.75 -19.20 -22.15
C ILE A 185 4.93 -20.31 -22.81
N LEU A 186 4.01 -19.98 -23.73
CA LEU A 186 3.19 -20.98 -24.42
C LEU A 186 4.03 -21.94 -25.28
N ARG A 187 5.15 -21.48 -25.86
CA ARG A 187 6.08 -22.33 -26.63
C ARG A 187 6.90 -23.26 -25.74
N THR A 188 7.30 -22.80 -24.56
CA THR A 188 8.30 -23.48 -23.72
C THR A 188 7.71 -24.22 -22.52
N VAL A 189 6.46 -23.92 -22.17
CA VAL A 189 5.77 -24.47 -21.00
C VAL A 189 4.44 -25.11 -21.45
N PRO A 190 4.47 -26.33 -22.01
CA PRO A 190 3.27 -26.99 -22.56
C PRO A 190 2.21 -27.26 -21.48
N GLU A 191 2.59 -27.33 -20.21
CA GLU A 191 1.64 -27.50 -19.10
C GLU A 191 0.72 -26.28 -18.93
N VAL A 192 1.18 -25.08 -19.30
CA VAL A 192 0.37 -23.86 -19.28
C VAL A 192 -0.67 -23.89 -20.39
N GLU A 193 -0.29 -24.29 -21.62
CA GLU A 193 -1.23 -24.44 -22.73
C GLU A 193 -2.39 -25.37 -22.36
N GLY A 194 -2.11 -26.49 -21.69
CA GLY A 194 -3.12 -27.42 -21.22
C GLY A 194 -4.14 -26.81 -20.25
N LEU A 195 -3.74 -25.80 -19.46
CA LEU A 195 -4.62 -25.12 -18.50
C LEU A 195 -5.38 -23.93 -19.11
N VAL A 196 -4.76 -23.19 -20.03
CA VAL A 196 -5.43 -22.05 -20.70
C VAL A 196 -6.31 -22.48 -21.87
N GLY A 197 -6.09 -23.68 -22.41
CA GLY A 197 -6.83 -24.26 -23.52
C GLY A 197 -6.28 -23.87 -24.89
N HIS A 198 -6.23 -24.85 -25.81
CA HIS A 198 -5.64 -24.70 -27.15
C HIS A 198 -6.20 -23.54 -27.97
N GLU A 199 -7.49 -23.23 -27.84
CA GLU A 199 -8.10 -22.13 -28.60
C GLU A 199 -7.55 -20.77 -28.18
N ASP A 200 -7.47 -20.49 -26.87
CA ASP A 200 -6.98 -19.21 -26.36
C ASP A 200 -5.46 -19.12 -26.53
N ALA A 201 -4.73 -20.23 -26.34
CA ALA A 201 -3.31 -20.29 -26.66
C ALA A 201 -3.05 -19.98 -28.14
N GLY A 202 -3.81 -20.58 -29.06
CA GLY A 202 -3.70 -20.32 -30.49
C GLY A 202 -3.95 -18.85 -30.85
N LYS A 203 -4.95 -18.20 -30.24
CA LYS A 203 -5.22 -16.77 -30.42
C LYS A 203 -4.08 -15.91 -29.89
N LEU A 204 -3.57 -16.18 -28.69
CA LEU A 204 -2.44 -15.44 -28.10
C LEU A 204 -1.18 -15.56 -28.96
N MET A 205 -0.99 -16.71 -29.62
CA MET A 205 0.15 -16.95 -30.51
C MET A 205 0.13 -16.11 -31.79
N THR A 206 -1.04 -15.69 -32.27
CA THR A 206 -1.20 -14.91 -33.51
C THR A 206 -1.33 -13.40 -33.28
N MET A 207 -1.68 -12.97 -32.06
CA MET A 207 -1.79 -11.55 -31.68
C MET A 207 -0.48 -10.79 -31.79
N LYS A 208 -0.52 -9.48 -32.03
CA LYS A 208 0.66 -8.60 -32.01
C LYS A 208 0.65 -7.68 -30.79
N GLU A 209 1.82 -7.30 -30.30
CA GLU A 209 2.01 -6.45 -29.10
C GLU A 209 1.23 -5.12 -29.16
N TYR A 210 1.08 -4.55 -30.36
CA TYR A 210 0.33 -3.31 -30.62
C TYR A 210 -1.18 -3.50 -30.82
N ASP A 211 -1.69 -4.74 -30.78
CA ASP A 211 -3.13 -5.02 -30.80
C ASP A 211 -3.79 -4.76 -29.43
N GLY A 212 -3.31 -3.76 -28.66
CA GLY A 212 -3.83 -3.33 -27.34
C GLY A 212 -5.31 -2.91 -27.32
N GLY A 213 -6.06 -3.24 -28.36
CA GLY A 213 -7.50 -3.21 -28.44
C GLY A 213 -8.21 -4.27 -27.59
N SER A 214 -9.54 -4.20 -27.67
CA SER A 214 -10.48 -4.99 -26.88
C SER A 214 -10.29 -6.51 -27.00
N GLU A 215 -9.75 -6.99 -28.13
CA GLU A 215 -9.61 -8.42 -28.40
C GLU A 215 -8.54 -9.07 -27.52
N VAL A 216 -7.32 -8.50 -27.46
CA VAL A 216 -6.23 -8.99 -26.60
C VAL A 216 -6.69 -9.09 -25.14
N LYS A 217 -7.37 -8.03 -24.64
CA LYS A 217 -7.90 -8.02 -23.29
C LYS A 217 -8.92 -9.15 -23.06
N SER A 218 -9.82 -9.37 -24.02
CA SER A 218 -10.84 -10.42 -23.90
C SER A 218 -10.26 -11.83 -23.93
N THR A 219 -9.26 -12.09 -24.78
CA THR A 219 -8.57 -13.40 -24.85
C THR A 219 -7.74 -13.65 -23.60
N LEU A 220 -6.98 -12.65 -23.13
CA LEU A 220 -6.22 -12.76 -21.88
C LEU A 220 -7.15 -13.01 -20.69
N GLN A 221 -8.28 -12.31 -20.62
CA GLN A 221 -9.30 -12.53 -19.59
C GLN A 221 -9.86 -13.96 -19.64
N SER A 222 -10.17 -14.48 -20.83
CA SER A 222 -10.64 -15.86 -21.02
C SER A 222 -9.59 -16.88 -20.57
N ALA A 223 -8.36 -16.76 -21.07
CA ALA A 223 -7.25 -17.65 -20.72
C ALA A 223 -6.97 -17.66 -19.22
N PHE A 224 -6.91 -16.47 -18.59
CA PHE A 224 -6.69 -16.33 -17.16
C PHE A 224 -7.86 -16.88 -16.34
N ALA A 225 -9.10 -16.66 -16.77
CA ALA A 225 -10.28 -17.24 -16.11
C ALA A 225 -10.27 -18.77 -16.16
N LYS A 226 -9.94 -19.37 -17.31
CA LYS A 226 -9.79 -20.83 -17.45
C LYS A 226 -8.73 -21.37 -16.51
N LEU A 227 -7.56 -20.74 -16.45
CA LEU A 227 -6.49 -21.10 -15.51
C LEU A 227 -6.96 -21.03 -14.05
N MET A 228 -7.61 -19.93 -13.64
CA MET A 228 -8.03 -19.72 -12.25
C MET A 228 -9.24 -20.56 -11.83
N THR A 229 -10.00 -21.10 -12.79
CA THR A 229 -11.17 -21.97 -12.57
C THR A 229 -10.88 -23.44 -12.86
N ALA A 230 -9.66 -23.78 -13.27
CA ALA A 230 -9.23 -25.15 -13.50
C ALA A 230 -9.43 -26.00 -12.25
N SER A 231 -9.85 -27.25 -12.44
CA SER A 231 -10.05 -28.18 -11.32
C SER A 231 -8.73 -28.46 -10.60
N LYS A 232 -8.82 -28.78 -9.31
CA LYS A 232 -7.65 -29.14 -8.50
C LYS A 232 -6.84 -30.29 -9.14
N ASP A 233 -7.52 -31.25 -9.75
CA ASP A 233 -6.88 -32.40 -10.38
C ASP A 233 -6.08 -31.98 -11.62
N MET A 234 -6.66 -31.13 -12.50
CA MET A 234 -5.95 -30.59 -13.66
C MET A 234 -4.73 -29.79 -13.24
N VAL A 235 -4.87 -28.92 -12.23
CA VAL A 235 -3.77 -28.11 -11.72
C VAL A 235 -2.67 -29.00 -11.11
N SER A 236 -3.06 -30.02 -10.33
CA SER A 236 -2.10 -30.93 -9.69
C SER A 236 -1.33 -31.76 -10.72
N GLU A 237 -2.00 -32.21 -11.77
CA GLU A 237 -1.37 -32.93 -12.87
C GLU A 237 -0.40 -32.03 -13.65
N ALA A 238 -0.82 -30.81 -13.99
CA ALA A 238 0.01 -29.83 -14.68
C ALA A 238 1.26 -29.47 -13.86
N ILE A 239 1.11 -29.23 -12.55
CA ILE A 239 2.25 -28.96 -11.65
C ILE A 239 3.19 -30.17 -11.58
N SER A 240 2.66 -31.39 -11.49
CA SER A 240 3.48 -32.61 -11.43
C SER A 240 4.31 -32.78 -12.70
N LYS A 241 3.71 -32.55 -13.87
CA LYS A 241 4.40 -32.56 -15.17
C LYS A 241 5.47 -31.47 -15.25
N LEU A 242 5.13 -30.24 -14.85
CA LEU A 242 6.04 -29.10 -14.83
C LEU A 242 7.27 -29.37 -13.94
N ILE A 243 7.06 -29.87 -12.72
CA ILE A 243 8.15 -30.23 -11.81
C ILE A 243 9.03 -31.33 -12.41
N SER A 244 8.42 -32.37 -12.98
CA SER A 244 9.14 -33.47 -13.62
C SER A 244 10.05 -32.95 -14.74
N ARG A 245 9.52 -32.11 -15.62
CA ARG A 245 10.26 -31.52 -16.74
C ARG A 245 11.43 -30.65 -16.27
N LEU A 246 11.18 -29.73 -15.34
CA LEU A 246 12.23 -28.86 -14.78
C LEU A 246 13.33 -29.66 -14.06
N ASN A 247 12.98 -30.77 -13.41
CA ASN A 247 13.96 -31.67 -12.78
C ASN A 247 14.82 -32.44 -13.79
N ILE A 248 14.32 -32.69 -15.00
CA ILE A 248 15.08 -33.31 -16.08
C ILE A 248 16.03 -32.27 -16.69
N GLU A 249 15.50 -31.11 -17.07
CA GLU A 249 16.28 -30.00 -17.66
C GLU A 249 17.43 -29.55 -16.76
N SER A 250 17.21 -29.48 -15.44
CA SER A 250 18.26 -29.12 -14.47
C SER A 250 19.36 -30.16 -14.32
N LYS A 251 19.07 -31.45 -14.55
CA LYS A 251 20.08 -32.53 -14.52
C LYS A 251 20.94 -32.57 -15.78
N GLU A 252 20.40 -32.15 -16.91
CA GLU A 252 21.13 -32.09 -18.18
C GLU A 252 22.08 -30.86 -18.26
N MET A 253 22.01 -29.93 -17.32
CA MET A 253 22.75 -28.66 -17.32
C MET A 253 24.13 -28.63 -16.60
N LEU A 254 24.71 -29.74 -16.10
CA LEU A 254 26.09 -29.73 -15.56
C LEU A 254 26.93 -30.99 -15.94
N PRO A 255 28.26 -30.88 -16.22
CA PRO A 255 29.13 -29.69 -16.23
C PRO A 255 29.76 -29.35 -17.60
N VAL A 256 29.84 -28.06 -17.94
CA VAL A 256 30.79 -27.52 -18.93
C VAL A 256 31.55 -26.36 -18.28
N ASP A 257 32.86 -26.32 -18.52
CA ASP A 257 33.90 -25.58 -17.80
C ASP A 257 33.63 -24.12 -17.39
N CYS A 258 34.19 -23.77 -16.23
CA CYS A 258 34.18 -22.48 -15.53
C CYS A 258 35.00 -21.37 -16.23
N CYS A 259 35.00 -21.30 -17.57
CA CYS A 259 35.75 -20.29 -18.32
C CYS A 259 34.99 -19.82 -19.56
N SER A 260 33.82 -19.20 -19.36
CA SER A 260 33.30 -18.16 -20.26
C SER A 260 32.11 -17.46 -19.61
N ASN A 261 32.24 -16.14 -19.42
CA ASN A 261 31.12 -15.25 -19.06
C ASN A 261 30.14 -15.17 -20.24
N THR A 262 29.30 -16.18 -20.38
CA THR A 262 28.13 -16.11 -21.25
C THR A 262 26.98 -16.73 -20.48
N LEU A 263 26.14 -15.88 -19.88
CA LEU A 263 24.80 -16.25 -19.44
C LEU A 263 24.05 -16.84 -20.63
N ARG A 264 24.04 -18.16 -20.76
CA ARG A 264 23.14 -18.85 -21.68
C ARG A 264 21.80 -19.04 -20.97
N SER A 265 20.79 -18.45 -21.59
CA SER A 265 19.37 -18.48 -21.26
C SER A 265 18.86 -19.92 -21.12
N GLY A 266 18.93 -20.46 -19.90
CA GLY A 266 18.37 -21.76 -19.52
C GLY A 266 17.41 -21.70 -18.34
N SER A 267 17.17 -20.51 -17.78
CA SER A 267 16.17 -20.31 -16.75
C SER A 267 14.86 -19.93 -17.42
N VAL A 268 13.84 -20.78 -17.28
CA VAL A 268 12.45 -20.43 -17.53
C VAL A 268 12.05 -19.38 -16.50
N ILE A 269 12.37 -18.11 -16.77
CA ILE A 269 11.89 -16.96 -16.00
C ILE A 269 10.50 -16.65 -16.52
N VAL A 270 9.49 -17.31 -15.94
CA VAL A 270 8.08 -16.93 -16.14
C VAL A 270 7.77 -15.84 -15.13
N SER A 271 8.21 -14.61 -15.39
CA SER A 271 7.65 -13.43 -14.72
C SER A 271 8.23 -12.13 -15.23
N ASN A 272 7.38 -11.09 -15.19
CA ASN A 272 7.78 -9.70 -14.98
C ASN A 272 8.38 -9.57 -13.56
N GLU A 273 9.47 -10.30 -13.29
CA GLU A 273 10.15 -10.33 -12.00
C GLU A 273 11.02 -9.07 -11.93
N PHE A 274 10.53 -8.03 -11.25
CA PHE A 274 11.36 -6.87 -10.96
C PHE A 274 12.39 -7.26 -9.90
N ARG A 275 13.65 -7.43 -10.33
CA ARG A 275 14.79 -7.55 -9.43
C ARG A 275 15.38 -6.16 -9.21
N VAL A 276 15.18 -5.59 -8.03
CA VAL A 276 15.87 -4.36 -7.64
C VAL A 276 17.20 -4.78 -7.00
N THR A 277 18.29 -4.73 -7.76
CA THR A 277 19.64 -4.96 -7.26
C THR A 277 20.46 -3.69 -7.32
N ASP A 278 20.82 -3.15 -6.16
CA ASP A 278 22.04 -2.36 -5.97
C ASP A 278 22.31 -2.23 -4.47
N PHE A 279 22.92 -3.24 -3.85
CA PHE A 279 23.79 -3.18 -2.65
C PHE A 279 24.46 -4.56 -2.43
N PRO A 280 25.73 -4.64 -1.99
CA PRO A 280 26.46 -5.90 -1.94
C PRO A 280 25.98 -6.80 -0.79
N SER A 281 25.69 -8.06 -1.16
CA SER A 281 25.54 -9.27 -0.33
C SER A 281 24.97 -9.12 1.09
N ALA A 282 23.66 -9.28 1.22
CA ALA A 282 23.05 -9.97 2.36
C ALA A 282 21.74 -10.62 1.89
N ASN A 283 21.54 -11.90 2.25
CA ASN A 283 20.30 -12.67 2.03
C ASN A 283 19.14 -12.08 2.85
N GLU A 284 18.64 -10.93 2.43
CA GLU A 284 17.58 -10.20 3.08
C GLU A 284 16.50 -9.90 2.04
N ASN A 285 15.23 -10.19 2.37
CA ASN A 285 14.05 -9.83 1.58
C ASN A 285 13.12 -9.00 2.47
N ALA A 286 13.28 -7.69 2.44
CA ALA A 286 12.49 -6.72 3.19
C ALA A 286 11.98 -5.64 2.25
N LEU A 287 10.71 -5.31 2.43
CA LEU A 287 10.00 -4.35 1.62
C LEU A 287 9.36 -3.31 2.53
N VAL A 288 9.50 -2.03 2.20
CA VAL A 288 8.62 -0.99 2.73
C VAL A 288 7.35 -0.99 1.87
N PHE A 289 6.21 -1.10 2.52
CA PHE A 289 4.92 -0.88 1.91
C PHE A 289 4.38 0.48 2.37
N SER A 290 4.09 1.38 1.44
CA SER A 290 3.47 2.66 1.76
C SER A 290 2.15 2.81 1.01
N LEU A 291 1.18 3.37 1.72
CA LEU A 291 -0.19 3.70 1.32
C LEU A 291 -1.17 2.52 1.43
N LEU A 292 -1.87 2.49 2.56
CA LEU A 292 -3.23 1.96 2.65
C LEU A 292 -4.12 3.14 2.97
N ASN A 293 -4.98 3.55 2.06
CA ASN A 293 -5.97 4.59 2.36
C ASN A 293 -6.93 4.04 3.42
N LEU A 294 -6.64 4.33 4.69
CA LEU A 294 -7.49 4.09 5.85
C LEU A 294 -8.70 5.00 5.69
N SER A 295 -9.73 4.55 4.99
CA SER A 295 -11.02 5.23 5.05
C SER A 295 -11.87 4.52 6.09
N SER A 296 -11.90 5.14 7.27
CA SER A 296 -13.09 5.36 8.10
C SER A 296 -14.01 4.14 8.28
N THR A 297 -13.73 3.34 9.30
CA THR A 297 -14.85 2.84 10.12
C THR A 297 -15.51 4.06 10.78
N ARG A 298 -16.61 4.51 10.21
CA ARG A 298 -17.70 5.12 10.97
C ARG A 298 -18.91 4.22 10.85
#